data_AF-A0A8H6E9N3-F1
#
_entry.id   AF-A0A8H6E9N3-F1
#
_cell.length_a   1.000
_cell.length_b   1.000
_cell.length_c   1.000
_cell.angle_alpha   90.00
_cell.angle_beta   90.00
_cell.angle_gamma   90.00
#
_symmetry.space_group_name_H-M   'P 1'
#
loop_
_entity.id
_entity.type
_entity.pdbx_description
1 polymer ?
#
loop_
_entity_poly.entity_id
_entity_poly.type
_entity_poly.pdbx_seq_one_letter_code
_entity_poly.pdbx_strand_id
1 'polypeptide(L)'
;MNLDRTSRYYLDYYNEQICKLFIVYDSEENPFRRLISLALDNPVLLKAALALAARHRANSGCPFDNPAVEASTDRIQIHREALVFKHQAIQGLTRALNDPAVSGKDTTVASIFLLIFLDLLESGSDKWNFHLEGAKKLITHGQLHELQHGTSQDPGRTVQEIRTFIIKQIHLIETLGATFVRPKLLSGCTSLDQPDSLLDETVEQSFLGCPEYLLHAIQCLSAYRDTIAESQRQTPTTSATHMQDIASVLELIRKFDCYTWASSLPESHKSSSRNLGNLCRLAQSYKLGALIYGQRVLDSLLITVTPQDEPVSELIGVIDALRDDGSLLKCVLWPIFVAGLECRSQPQRDFLISSLENFWIDTNCLNVVNAAKALQSYWQKTDKEDTSPTQWIFDIGDLDHDWLFI
;
A
#
# COMPACT_ATOMS: atom_id res chain seq x y z
N MET A 1 22.59 20.33 -12.31
CA MET A 1 23.40 19.99 -11.10
C MET A 1 24.43 18.93 -11.49
N ASN A 2 25.71 19.04 -11.09
CA ASN A 2 26.69 17.97 -11.36
C ASN A 2 26.64 16.95 -10.21
N LEU A 3 25.95 15.82 -10.40
CA LEU A 3 25.85 14.76 -9.40
C LEU A 3 27.20 14.06 -9.21
N ASP A 4 27.55 13.72 -7.97
CA ASP A 4 28.68 12.84 -7.69
C ASP A 4 28.43 11.43 -8.25
N ARG A 5 29.48 10.61 -8.34
CA ARG A 5 29.42 9.28 -8.96
C ARG A 5 28.42 8.35 -8.27
N THR A 6 28.35 8.38 -6.94
CA THR A 6 27.45 7.53 -6.15
C THR A 6 26.00 7.96 -6.33
N SER A 7 25.72 9.27 -6.28
CA SER A 7 24.38 9.80 -6.54
C SER A 7 23.92 9.50 -7.97
N ARG A 8 24.79 9.57 -8.98
CA ARG A 8 24.45 9.20 -10.37
C ARG A 8 24.07 7.72 -10.47
N TYR A 9 24.91 6.83 -9.91
CA TYR A 9 24.63 5.39 -9.90
C TYR A 9 23.26 5.05 -9.30
N TYR A 10 22.91 5.63 -8.14
CA TYR A 10 21.62 5.33 -7.52
C TYR A 10 20.43 6.01 -8.21
N LEU A 11 20.63 7.12 -8.93
CA LEU A 11 19.58 7.71 -9.75
C LEU A 11 19.30 6.85 -10.99
N ASP A 12 20.34 6.30 -11.62
CA ASP A 12 20.20 5.34 -12.71
C ASP A 12 19.50 4.07 -12.21
N TYR A 13 19.91 3.55 -11.04
CA TYR A 13 19.27 2.41 -10.38
C TYR A 13 17.79 2.69 -10.03
N TYR A 14 17.47 3.90 -9.57
CA TYR A 14 16.09 4.32 -9.32
C TYR A 14 15.24 4.19 -10.58
N ASN A 15 15.73 4.73 -11.71
CA ASN A 15 15.03 4.68 -12.99
C ASN A 15 14.81 3.24 -13.50
N GLU A 16 15.80 2.37 -13.34
CA GLU A 16 15.79 1.01 -13.90
C GLU A 16 15.08 -0.03 -13.01
N GLN A 17 15.15 0.14 -11.68
CA GLN A 17 14.66 -0.86 -10.73
C GLN A 17 13.48 -0.37 -9.90
N ILE A 18 13.50 0.88 -9.43
CA ILE A 18 12.48 1.38 -8.50
C ILE A 18 11.22 1.83 -9.23
N CYS A 19 11.35 2.55 -10.35
CA CYS A 19 10.18 3.07 -11.06
C CYS A 19 9.21 1.94 -11.46
N LYS A 20 9.73 0.81 -11.96
CA LYS A 20 8.93 -0.36 -12.32
C LYS A 20 8.42 -1.17 -11.12
N LEU A 21 9.01 -1.01 -9.93
CA LEU A 21 8.68 -1.81 -8.75
C LEU A 21 7.29 -1.44 -8.22
N PHE A 22 7.03 -0.14 -8.05
CA PHE A 22 5.82 0.38 -7.42
C PHE A 22 4.73 0.78 -8.41
N ILE A 23 4.62 0.08 -9.54
CA ILE A 23 3.58 0.27 -10.54
C ILE A 23 3.17 -1.10 -11.12
N VAL A 24 1.91 -1.27 -11.48
CA VAL A 24 1.42 -2.53 -12.09
C VAL A 24 2.13 -2.82 -13.41
N TYR A 25 2.06 -1.89 -14.36
CA TYR A 25 2.75 -1.97 -15.65
C TYR A 25 3.66 -0.76 -15.86
N ASP A 26 4.96 -1.01 -16.04
CA ASP A 26 5.90 0.06 -16.33
C ASP A 26 5.73 0.58 -17.76
N SER A 27 5.86 1.89 -17.93
CA SER A 27 5.79 2.57 -19.22
C SER A 27 6.62 3.86 -19.19
N GLU A 28 6.80 4.49 -20.35
CA GLU A 28 7.44 5.82 -20.42
C GLU A 28 6.65 6.89 -19.63
N GLU A 29 5.35 6.68 -19.43
CA GLU A 29 4.48 7.60 -18.69
C GLU A 29 4.46 7.33 -17.18
N ASN A 30 5.34 6.44 -16.69
CA ASN A 30 5.43 6.08 -15.28
C ASN A 30 5.60 7.33 -14.38
N PRO A 31 4.66 7.59 -13.46
CA PRO A 31 4.72 8.76 -12.58
C PRO A 31 5.96 8.80 -11.68
N PHE A 32 6.49 7.67 -11.23
CA PHE A 32 7.74 7.62 -10.46
C PHE A 32 8.93 8.06 -11.31
N ARG A 33 8.97 7.70 -12.60
CA ARG A 33 10.03 8.12 -13.51
C ARG A 33 9.99 9.64 -13.74
N ARG A 34 8.79 10.20 -13.80
CA ARG A 34 8.58 11.65 -13.92
C ARG A 34 9.06 12.43 -12.68
N LEU A 35 9.14 11.80 -11.50
CA LEU A 35 9.74 12.43 -10.30
C LEU A 35 11.23 12.73 -10.46
N ILE A 36 11.94 12.06 -11.38
CA ILE A 36 13.38 12.27 -11.59
C ILE A 36 13.68 13.72 -12.00
N SER A 37 12.86 14.30 -12.87
CA SER A 37 13.06 15.69 -13.31
C SER A 37 12.91 16.66 -12.14
N LEU A 38 11.89 16.48 -11.30
CA LEU A 38 11.67 17.26 -10.09
C LEU A 38 12.78 17.05 -9.04
N ALA A 39 13.29 15.82 -8.93
CA ALA A 39 14.36 15.48 -8.00
C ALA A 39 15.67 16.19 -8.34
N LEU A 40 16.00 16.36 -9.62
CA LEU A 40 17.22 17.05 -10.04
C LEU A 40 17.29 18.52 -9.59
N ASP A 41 16.13 19.15 -9.38
CA ASP A 41 16.01 20.53 -8.92
C ASP A 41 15.66 20.64 -7.42
N ASN A 42 15.31 19.54 -6.75
CA ASN A 42 14.96 19.51 -5.33
C ASN A 42 15.86 18.55 -4.55
N PRO A 43 16.76 19.05 -3.67
CA PRO A 43 17.70 18.20 -2.96
C PRO A 43 17.02 17.24 -1.97
N VAL A 44 15.87 17.60 -1.40
CA VAL A 44 15.16 16.71 -0.46
C VAL A 44 14.60 15.51 -1.21
N LEU A 45 13.91 15.76 -2.32
CA LEU A 45 13.32 14.73 -3.17
C LEU A 45 14.40 13.81 -3.77
N LEU A 46 15.51 14.40 -4.24
CA LEU A 46 16.66 13.62 -4.71
C LEU A 46 17.16 12.67 -3.63
N LYS A 47 17.39 13.16 -2.41
CA LYS A 47 17.91 12.31 -1.33
C LYS A 47 16.91 11.22 -0.93
N ALA A 48 15.61 11.48 -0.98
CA ALA A 48 14.59 10.45 -0.76
C ALA A 48 14.63 9.37 -1.86
N ALA A 49 14.72 9.75 -3.14
CA ALA A 49 14.83 8.82 -4.26
C ALA A 49 16.12 7.97 -4.18
N LEU A 50 17.26 8.58 -3.88
CA LEU A 50 18.53 7.87 -3.70
C LEU A 50 18.51 6.94 -2.49
N ALA A 51 17.87 7.34 -1.38
CA ALA A 51 17.70 6.48 -0.22
C ALA A 51 16.88 5.22 -0.54
N LEU A 52 15.78 5.39 -1.27
CA LEU A 52 14.92 4.30 -1.74
C LEU A 52 15.70 3.33 -2.64
N ALA A 53 16.40 3.84 -3.64
CA ALA A 53 17.24 3.05 -4.54
C ALA A 53 18.36 2.30 -3.82
N ALA A 54 19.09 2.99 -2.93
CA ALA A 54 20.18 2.39 -2.18
C ALA A 54 19.69 1.33 -1.19
N ARG A 55 18.54 1.55 -0.54
CA ARG A 55 17.94 0.56 0.36
C ARG A 55 17.51 -0.70 -0.40
N HIS A 56 16.82 -0.54 -1.54
CA HIS A 56 16.43 -1.68 -2.37
C HIS A 56 17.66 -2.48 -2.81
N ARG A 57 18.72 -1.80 -3.26
CA ARG A 57 19.99 -2.44 -3.63
C ARG A 57 20.63 -3.20 -2.46
N ALA A 58 20.52 -2.67 -1.25
CA ALA A 58 21.04 -3.33 -0.05
C ALA A 58 20.28 -4.63 0.27
N ASN A 59 18.98 -4.66 0.00
CA ASN A 59 18.13 -5.84 0.20
C ASN A 59 18.35 -6.89 -0.90
N SER A 60 18.73 -6.47 -2.11
CA SER A 60 18.91 -7.38 -3.25
C SER A 60 19.93 -8.50 -2.97
N GLY A 61 19.46 -9.75 -3.12
CA GLY A 61 20.27 -10.95 -2.88
C GLY A 61 20.40 -11.34 -1.41
N CYS A 62 19.64 -10.72 -0.50
CA CYS A 62 19.48 -11.23 0.86
C CYS A 62 18.47 -12.39 0.87
N PRO A 63 18.70 -13.45 1.68
CA PRO A 63 17.77 -14.57 1.79
C PRO A 63 16.52 -14.17 2.56
N PHE A 64 15.39 -14.79 2.24
CA PHE A 64 14.09 -14.52 2.87
C PHE A 64 14.09 -14.78 4.38
N ASP A 65 14.62 -15.93 4.82
CA ASP A 65 14.62 -16.33 6.22
C ASP A 65 15.51 -15.46 7.11
N ASN A 66 16.56 -14.89 6.53
CA ASN A 66 17.55 -14.15 7.30
C ASN A 66 18.18 -13.00 6.51
N PRO A 67 17.41 -11.93 6.24
CA PRO A 67 17.88 -10.81 5.44
C PRO A 67 19.00 -9.99 6.13
N ALA A 68 19.38 -10.33 7.37
CA ALA A 68 20.37 -9.66 8.19
C ALA A 68 21.75 -10.36 8.25
N VAL A 69 21.97 -11.52 7.62
CA VAL A 69 23.22 -12.30 7.76
C VAL A 69 24.40 -11.71 7.00
N GLU A 70 25.55 -11.73 7.71
CA GLU A 70 26.95 -11.44 7.32
C GLU A 70 27.11 -10.64 6.03
N ALA A 71 26.85 -9.34 6.16
CA ALA A 71 27.11 -8.38 5.11
C ALA A 71 28.61 -8.40 4.76
N SER A 72 28.91 -8.75 3.51
CA SER A 72 30.21 -8.48 2.91
C SER A 72 30.57 -6.99 3.08
N THR A 73 31.86 -6.64 3.01
CA THR A 73 32.31 -5.24 3.12
C THR A 73 31.56 -4.32 2.15
N ASP A 74 31.25 -4.81 0.94
CA ASP A 74 30.45 -4.09 -0.05
C ASP A 74 29.00 -3.86 0.41
N ARG A 75 28.36 -4.85 1.01
CA ARG A 75 26.99 -4.69 1.55
C ARG A 75 26.94 -3.71 2.71
N ILE A 76 27.93 -3.74 3.60
CA ILE A 76 28.04 -2.76 4.70
C ILE A 76 28.12 -1.34 4.12
N GLN A 77 28.89 -1.16 3.06
CA GLN A 77 29.02 0.13 2.38
C GLN A 77 27.69 0.59 1.75
N ILE A 78 26.97 -0.28 1.04
CA ILE A 78 25.66 0.04 0.44
C ILE A 78 24.64 0.40 1.52
N HIS A 79 24.59 -0.35 2.63
CA HIS A 79 23.73 -0.01 3.77
C HIS A 79 24.08 1.35 4.37
N ARG A 80 25.37 1.66 4.50
CA ARG A 80 25.82 2.96 4.99
C ARG A 80 25.39 4.09 4.06
N GLU A 81 25.51 3.90 2.74
CA GLU A 81 25.05 4.87 1.74
C GLU A 81 23.54 5.10 1.83
N ALA A 82 22.74 4.03 1.93
CA ALA A 82 21.29 4.12 2.12
C ALA A 82 20.93 4.93 3.37
N LEU A 83 21.61 4.67 4.50
CA LEU A 83 21.41 5.40 5.75
C LEU A 83 21.80 6.87 5.64
N VAL A 84 22.91 7.18 4.94
CA VAL A 84 23.34 8.57 4.71
C VAL A 84 22.31 9.32 3.87
N PHE A 85 21.80 8.74 2.78
CA PHE A 85 20.76 9.37 1.97
C PHE A 85 19.46 9.54 2.74
N LYS A 86 19.01 8.52 3.50
CA LYS A 86 17.84 8.62 4.38
C LYS A 86 18.00 9.76 5.38
N HIS A 87 19.14 9.84 6.05
CA HIS A 87 19.43 10.90 7.01
C HIS A 87 19.37 12.29 6.37
N GLN A 88 19.97 12.46 5.19
CA GLN A 88 19.95 13.72 4.44
C GLN A 88 18.53 14.09 4.00
N ALA A 89 17.72 13.12 3.56
CA ALA A 89 16.32 13.34 3.18
C ALA A 89 15.49 13.80 4.37
N ILE A 90 15.58 13.12 5.53
CA ILE A 90 14.85 13.47 6.74
C ILE A 90 15.27 14.85 7.27
N GLN A 91 16.58 15.14 7.34
CA GLN A 91 17.05 16.48 7.74
C GLN A 91 16.58 17.57 6.80
N GLY A 92 16.64 17.33 5.48
CA GLY A 92 16.15 18.25 4.48
C GLY A 92 14.65 18.50 4.61
N LEU A 93 13.87 17.43 4.83
CA LEU A 93 12.44 17.49 5.06
C LEU A 93 12.11 18.29 6.33
N THR A 94 12.80 18.06 7.45
CA THR A 94 12.61 18.84 8.68
C THR A 94 12.81 20.35 8.43
N ARG A 95 13.84 20.73 7.66
CA ARG A 95 14.05 22.14 7.30
C ARG A 95 12.95 22.68 6.41
N ALA A 96 12.51 21.91 5.40
CA ALA A 96 11.44 22.29 4.49
C ALA A 96 10.10 22.48 5.20
N LEU A 97 9.79 21.64 6.19
CA LEU A 97 8.55 21.73 6.99
C LEU A 97 8.54 22.96 7.92
N ASN A 98 9.71 23.45 8.34
CA ASN A 98 9.84 24.66 9.17
C ASN A 98 9.82 25.96 8.35
N ASP A 99 9.80 25.88 7.01
CA ASP A 99 9.71 27.03 6.12
C ASP A 99 8.30 27.07 5.47
N PRO A 100 7.44 28.03 5.84
CA PRO A 100 6.10 28.16 5.27
C PRO A 100 6.07 28.31 3.74
N ALA A 101 7.16 28.81 3.12
CA ALA A 101 7.23 28.99 1.68
C ALA A 101 7.51 27.68 0.92
N VAL A 102 7.99 26.63 1.60
CA VAL A 102 8.42 25.36 0.99
C VAL A 102 7.62 24.16 1.51
N SER A 103 7.08 24.25 2.72
CA SER A 103 6.37 23.15 3.38
C SER A 103 5.19 22.61 2.54
N GLY A 104 4.45 23.49 1.87
CA GLY A 104 3.30 23.14 1.03
C GLY A 104 3.60 22.78 -0.43
N LYS A 105 4.88 22.71 -0.85
CA LYS A 105 5.23 22.42 -2.26
C LYS A 105 5.04 20.94 -2.59
N ASP A 106 4.66 20.65 -3.85
CA ASP A 106 4.49 19.28 -4.36
C ASP A 106 5.75 18.43 -4.18
N THR A 107 6.94 19.01 -4.32
CA THR A 107 8.21 18.30 -4.10
C THR A 107 8.39 17.83 -2.65
N THR A 108 7.84 18.57 -1.68
CA THR A 108 7.86 18.20 -0.25
C THR A 108 6.95 17.01 -0.02
N VAL A 109 5.73 17.05 -0.56
CA VAL A 109 4.77 15.93 -0.52
C VAL A 109 5.35 14.70 -1.23
N ALA A 110 5.93 14.87 -2.42
CA ALA A 110 6.59 13.78 -3.17
C ALA A 110 7.77 13.17 -2.40
N SER A 111 8.51 13.98 -1.64
CA SER A 111 9.60 13.48 -0.79
C SER A 111 9.05 12.59 0.32
N ILE A 112 7.97 13.01 0.99
CA ILE A 112 7.30 12.21 2.02
C ILE A 112 6.71 10.94 1.41
N PHE A 113 6.10 11.03 0.23
CA PHE A 113 5.58 9.89 -0.51
C PHE A 113 6.66 8.84 -0.77
N LEU A 114 7.85 9.22 -1.26
CA LEU A 114 8.96 8.27 -1.43
C LEU A 114 9.48 7.68 -0.11
N LEU A 115 9.37 8.42 1.01
CA LEU A 115 9.74 7.90 2.34
C LEU A 115 8.77 6.82 2.83
N ILE A 116 7.49 6.84 2.44
CA ILE A 116 6.54 5.74 2.73
C ILE A 116 7.02 4.45 2.06
N PHE A 117 7.42 4.49 0.79
CA PHE A 117 7.99 3.31 0.11
C PHE A 117 9.34 2.88 0.70
N LEU A 118 10.14 3.83 1.21
CA LEU A 118 11.38 3.50 1.89
C LEU A 118 11.09 2.69 3.16
N ASP A 119 10.02 3.00 3.87
CA ASP A 119 9.59 2.20 5.02
C ASP A 119 9.16 0.79 4.59
N LEU A 120 8.51 0.59 3.44
CA LEU A 120 8.22 -0.76 2.91
C LEU A 120 9.50 -1.59 2.68
N LEU A 121 10.55 -0.95 2.16
CA LEU A 121 11.85 -1.60 1.97
C LEU A 121 12.60 -1.86 3.28
N GLU A 122 12.33 -1.10 4.35
CA GLU A 122 13.04 -1.21 5.62
C GLU A 122 12.34 -2.08 6.66
N SER A 123 11.01 -2.03 6.76
CA SER A 123 10.25 -2.89 7.66
C SER A 123 8.75 -2.95 7.36
N GLY A 124 8.14 -1.86 6.92
CA GLY A 124 6.69 -1.70 6.82
C GLY A 124 5.99 -1.52 8.17
N SER A 125 6.71 -1.15 9.24
CA SER A 125 6.14 -0.95 10.59
C SER A 125 6.17 0.49 11.05
N ASP A 126 5.10 0.92 11.72
CA ASP A 126 4.89 2.16 12.47
C ASP A 126 5.14 3.46 11.69
N LYS A 127 6.37 3.74 11.27
CA LYS A 127 6.83 5.02 10.70
C LYS A 127 6.01 5.53 9.51
N TRP A 128 5.51 4.61 8.69
CA TRP A 128 4.73 4.92 7.51
C TRP A 128 3.47 5.72 7.85
N ASN A 129 2.84 5.47 9.01
CA ASN A 129 1.60 6.16 9.41
C ASN A 129 1.84 7.66 9.67
N PHE A 130 2.99 8.03 10.24
CA PHE A 130 3.38 9.42 10.46
C PHE A 130 3.68 10.14 9.14
N HIS A 131 4.34 9.45 8.21
CA HIS A 131 4.58 9.97 6.87
C HIS A 131 3.27 10.16 6.11
N LEU A 132 2.37 9.18 6.16
CA LEU A 132 1.05 9.25 5.54
C LEU A 132 0.23 10.42 6.08
N GLU A 133 0.09 10.52 7.40
CA GLU A 133 -0.67 11.61 8.05
C GLU A 133 -0.04 12.99 7.80
N GLY A 134 1.30 13.05 7.74
CA GLY A 134 2.03 14.26 7.35
C GLY A 134 1.72 14.67 5.91
N ALA A 135 1.77 13.73 4.96
CA ALA A 135 1.44 13.98 3.55
C ALA A 135 0.00 14.44 3.38
N LYS A 136 -0.97 13.76 4.01
CA LYS A 136 -2.39 14.14 3.99
C LYS A 136 -2.61 15.57 4.46
N LYS A 137 -1.99 15.95 5.59
CA LYS A 137 -2.08 17.32 6.10
C LYS A 137 -1.57 18.33 5.07
N LEU A 138 -0.41 18.10 4.46
CA LEU A 138 0.13 19.02 3.46
C LEU A 138 -0.73 19.12 2.19
N ILE A 139 -1.25 17.99 1.70
CA ILE A 139 -2.17 17.95 0.56
C ILE A 139 -3.42 18.79 0.83
N THR A 140 -4.07 18.57 1.97
CA THR A 140 -5.29 19.31 2.36
C THR A 140 -5.00 20.81 2.50
N HIS A 141 -3.88 21.19 3.13
CA HIS A 141 -3.50 22.60 3.25
C HIS A 141 -3.22 23.24 1.87
N GLY A 142 -2.57 22.51 0.96
CA GLY A 142 -2.32 22.97 -0.40
C GLY A 142 -3.62 23.21 -1.19
N GLN A 143 -4.55 22.25 -1.15
CA GLN A 143 -5.86 22.37 -1.80
C GLN A 143 -6.68 23.55 -1.24
N LEU A 144 -6.72 23.73 0.07
CA LEU A 144 -7.41 24.85 0.71
C LEU A 144 -6.83 26.21 0.31
N HIS A 145 -5.50 26.30 0.22
CA HIS A 145 -4.82 27.51 -0.21
C HIS A 145 -5.13 27.86 -1.68
N GLU A 146 -5.18 26.88 -2.57
CA GLU A 146 -5.57 27.07 -3.98
C GLU A 146 -7.03 27.56 -4.12
N LEU A 147 -7.95 27.02 -3.31
CA LEU A 147 -9.36 27.43 -3.28
C LEU A 147 -9.53 28.88 -2.76
N GLN A 148 -8.73 29.29 -1.78
CA GLN A 148 -8.87 30.60 -1.12
C GLN A 148 -8.18 31.75 -1.87
N HIS A 149 -7.02 31.49 -2.47
CA HIS A 149 -6.19 32.54 -3.09
C HIS A 149 -6.17 32.49 -4.62
N GLY A 150 -6.84 31.50 -5.23
CA GLY A 150 -6.75 31.24 -6.67
C GLY A 150 -5.38 30.69 -7.06
N THR A 151 -5.30 30.03 -8.22
CA THR A 151 -4.05 29.47 -8.73
C THR A 151 -3.11 30.62 -9.14
N SER A 152 -2.16 30.99 -8.28
CA SER A 152 -1.27 32.14 -8.53
C SER A 152 -0.22 31.86 -9.62
N GLN A 153 0.05 30.59 -9.92
CA GLN A 153 0.89 30.11 -11.02
C GLN A 153 0.35 28.77 -11.52
N ASP A 154 0.19 28.59 -12.84
CA ASP A 154 -0.04 27.27 -13.44
C ASP A 154 1.17 26.38 -13.12
N PRO A 155 1.03 25.34 -12.28
CA PRO A 155 2.16 24.48 -11.89
C PRO A 155 2.72 23.68 -13.08
N GLY A 156 2.06 23.71 -14.22
CA GLY A 156 2.41 22.95 -15.42
C GLY A 156 1.84 21.53 -15.35
N ARG A 157 1.50 21.00 -16.52
CA ARG A 157 0.83 19.71 -16.68
C ARG A 157 1.51 18.56 -15.93
N THR A 158 2.84 18.45 -16.00
CA THR A 158 3.60 17.37 -15.36
C THR A 158 3.46 17.38 -13.83
N VAL A 159 3.52 18.57 -13.21
CA VAL A 159 3.41 18.71 -11.75
C VAL A 159 2.00 18.37 -11.30
N GLN A 160 0.99 18.81 -12.06
CA GLN A 160 -0.41 18.48 -11.78
C GLN A 160 -0.67 16.96 -11.89
N GLU A 161 -0.16 16.30 -12.93
CA GLU A 161 -0.29 14.85 -13.11
C GLU A 161 0.40 14.07 -11.98
N ILE A 162 1.59 14.50 -11.54
CA ILE A 162 2.29 13.91 -10.38
C ILE A 162 1.50 14.13 -9.09
N ARG A 163 0.95 15.33 -8.89
CA ARG A 163 0.14 15.65 -7.71
C ARG A 163 -1.09 14.75 -7.64
N THR A 164 -1.86 14.65 -8.72
CA THR A 164 -3.04 13.76 -8.81
C THR A 164 -2.65 12.31 -8.55
N PHE A 165 -1.54 11.84 -9.14
CA PHE A 165 -1.03 10.50 -8.90
C PHE A 165 -0.73 10.26 -7.41
N ILE A 166 0.03 11.15 -6.77
CA ILE A 166 0.39 11.01 -5.34
C ILE A 166 -0.86 11.00 -4.46
N ILE A 167 -1.83 11.88 -4.73
CA ILE A 167 -3.09 11.92 -3.96
C ILE A 167 -3.82 10.57 -4.06
N LYS A 168 -3.96 10.02 -5.28
CA LYS A 168 -4.57 8.71 -5.50
C LYS A 168 -3.82 7.59 -4.77
N GLN A 169 -2.49 7.60 -4.81
CA GLN A 169 -1.69 6.58 -4.12
C GLN A 169 -1.74 6.72 -2.59
N ILE A 170 -1.79 7.94 -2.05
CA ILE A 170 -1.96 8.19 -0.61
C ILE A 170 -3.30 7.63 -0.13
N HIS A 171 -4.38 7.82 -0.90
CA HIS A 171 -5.69 7.24 -0.61
C HIS A 171 -5.67 5.70 -0.62
N LEU A 172 -4.98 5.10 -1.59
CA LEU A 172 -4.82 3.65 -1.68
C LEU A 172 -4.03 3.09 -0.49
N ILE A 173 -2.89 3.70 -0.15
CA ILE A 173 -2.04 3.31 0.98
C ILE A 173 -2.81 3.41 2.29
N GLU A 174 -3.53 4.52 2.50
CA GLU A 174 -4.37 4.71 3.69
C GLU A 174 -5.44 3.62 3.79
N THR A 175 -6.17 3.38 2.71
CA THR A 175 -7.35 2.50 2.73
C THR A 175 -6.96 1.05 3.01
N LEU A 176 -5.94 0.54 2.32
CA LEU A 176 -5.47 -0.82 2.54
C LEU A 176 -4.69 -0.95 3.86
N GLY A 177 -3.83 0.03 4.19
CA GLY A 177 -3.11 0.06 5.46
C GLY A 177 -4.02 0.10 6.67
N ALA A 178 -5.16 0.81 6.60
CA ALA A 178 -6.15 0.88 7.68
C ALA A 178 -6.64 -0.51 8.14
N THR A 179 -6.67 -1.51 7.26
CA THR A 179 -7.17 -2.87 7.55
C THR A 179 -6.30 -3.67 8.52
N PHE A 180 -5.01 -3.32 8.64
CA PHE A 180 -4.02 -4.06 9.46
C PHE A 180 -3.44 -3.23 10.62
N VAL A 181 -4.05 -2.09 10.92
CA VAL A 181 -3.71 -1.27 12.08
C VAL A 181 -4.87 -1.18 13.05
N ARG A 182 -4.57 -0.71 14.26
CA ARG A 182 -5.58 -0.49 15.30
C ARG A 182 -6.68 0.46 14.80
N PRO A 183 -7.95 0.21 15.15
CA PRO A 183 -9.06 1.10 14.80
C PRO A 183 -8.79 2.55 15.19
N LYS A 184 -9.18 3.50 14.33
CA LYS A 184 -8.98 4.96 14.51
C LYS A 184 -7.52 5.44 14.58
N LEU A 185 -6.54 4.60 14.25
CA LEU A 185 -5.14 5.05 14.18
C LEU A 185 -4.93 6.11 13.10
N LEU A 186 -5.50 5.89 11.91
CA LEU A 186 -5.44 6.82 10.78
C LEU A 186 -6.63 7.78 10.84
N SER A 187 -6.44 9.02 10.42
CA SER A 187 -7.47 10.06 10.55
C SER A 187 -8.67 9.89 9.59
N GLY A 188 -8.62 8.90 8.68
CA GLY A 188 -9.57 8.73 7.59
C GLY A 188 -9.33 9.76 6.48
N CYS A 189 -9.93 9.54 5.31
CA CYS A 189 -9.78 10.47 4.21
C CYS A 189 -10.42 11.83 4.53
N THR A 190 -9.61 12.88 4.44
CA THR A 190 -10.05 14.28 4.54
C THR A 190 -10.28 14.92 3.17
N SER A 191 -10.09 14.17 2.08
CA SER A 191 -10.28 14.71 0.73
C SER A 191 -11.73 15.13 0.60
N LEU A 192 -11.96 16.41 0.29
CA LEU A 192 -13.24 16.91 -0.16
C LEU A 192 -13.72 15.97 -1.28
N ASP A 193 -14.80 15.22 -1.00
CA ASP A 193 -15.34 14.18 -1.88
C ASP A 193 -15.47 14.70 -3.31
N GLN A 194 -14.61 14.21 -4.20
CA GLN A 194 -14.84 14.31 -5.64
C GLN A 194 -15.21 12.92 -6.17
N PRO A 195 -16.52 12.58 -6.17
CA PRO A 195 -17.02 11.37 -6.80
C PRO A 195 -16.70 11.29 -8.31
N ASP A 196 -16.34 12.42 -8.95
CA ASP A 196 -15.98 12.46 -10.37
C ASP A 196 -14.61 11.82 -10.71
N SER A 197 -13.73 11.59 -9.71
CA SER A 197 -12.41 10.95 -9.92
C SER A 197 -12.48 9.43 -10.19
N LEU A 198 -13.59 8.78 -9.83
CA LEU A 198 -13.81 7.33 -9.96
C LEU A 198 -13.85 6.83 -11.41
N LEU A 199 -13.91 7.74 -12.38
CA LEU A 199 -14.17 7.44 -13.80
C LEU A 199 -12.91 7.35 -14.67
N ASP A 200 -11.75 7.79 -14.17
CA ASP A 200 -10.49 7.83 -14.94
C ASP A 200 -9.44 6.90 -14.33
N GLU A 201 -9.80 5.62 -14.21
CA GLU A 201 -8.89 4.56 -13.78
C GLU A 201 -7.93 4.18 -14.91
N THR A 202 -6.63 4.36 -14.67
CA THR A 202 -5.58 3.87 -15.57
C THR A 202 -4.64 2.94 -14.81
N VAL A 203 -4.60 1.66 -15.19
CA VAL A 203 -3.78 0.66 -14.49
C VAL A 203 -2.29 0.98 -14.54
N GLU A 204 -1.81 1.60 -15.62
CA GLU A 204 -0.42 2.06 -15.76
C GLU A 204 -0.03 3.19 -14.78
N GLN A 205 -1.01 3.81 -14.13
CA GLN A 205 -0.80 4.82 -13.08
C GLN A 205 -1.24 4.30 -11.70
N SER A 206 -1.45 2.99 -11.56
CA SER A 206 -1.79 2.37 -10.29
C SER A 206 -0.58 1.67 -9.69
N PHE A 207 -0.36 1.85 -8.38
CA PHE A 207 0.67 1.11 -7.65
C PHE A 207 0.32 -0.39 -7.59
N LEU A 208 -0.91 -0.73 -7.18
CA LEU A 208 -1.30 -2.11 -6.93
C LEU A 208 -2.44 -2.63 -7.84
N GLY A 209 -3.08 -1.77 -8.62
CA GLY A 209 -4.15 -2.19 -9.54
C GLY A 209 -5.44 -2.64 -8.85
N CYS A 210 -5.64 -2.29 -7.57
CA CYS A 210 -6.93 -2.44 -6.91
C CYS A 210 -7.97 -1.54 -7.59
N PRO A 211 -9.11 -2.08 -8.08
CA PRO A 211 -10.21 -1.27 -8.61
C PRO A 211 -10.66 -0.21 -7.61
N GLU A 212 -10.88 1.03 -8.06
CA GLU A 212 -11.25 2.16 -7.18
C GLU A 212 -12.58 1.90 -6.47
N TYR A 213 -13.49 1.20 -7.15
CA TYR A 213 -14.74 0.71 -6.55
C TYR A 213 -14.53 -0.21 -5.34
N LEU A 214 -13.63 -1.20 -5.46
CA LEU A 214 -13.33 -2.13 -4.36
C LEU A 214 -12.55 -1.42 -3.25
N LEU A 215 -11.64 -0.52 -3.62
CA LEU A 215 -10.92 0.32 -2.67
C LEU A 215 -11.89 1.15 -1.82
N HIS A 216 -12.85 1.84 -2.44
CA HIS A 216 -13.88 2.59 -1.72
C HIS A 216 -14.73 1.69 -0.80
N ALA A 217 -15.11 0.50 -1.27
CA ALA A 217 -15.84 -0.45 -0.44
C ALA A 217 -15.04 -0.89 0.80
N ILE A 218 -13.73 -1.17 0.65
CA ILE A 218 -12.82 -1.49 1.78
C ILE A 218 -12.73 -0.30 2.74
N GLN A 219 -12.67 0.93 2.24
CA GLN A 219 -12.66 2.13 3.06
C GLN A 219 -13.94 2.24 3.91
N CYS A 220 -15.12 2.05 3.30
CA CYS A 220 -16.39 2.03 4.02
C CYS A 220 -16.40 0.97 5.12
N LEU A 221 -15.96 -0.25 4.80
CA LEU A 221 -15.89 -1.36 5.77
C LEU A 221 -14.95 -1.02 6.95
N SER A 222 -13.81 -0.40 6.70
CA SER A 222 -12.88 0.07 7.74
C SER A 222 -13.49 1.18 8.61
N ALA A 223 -14.28 2.09 8.04
CA ALA A 223 -14.99 3.11 8.82
C ALA A 223 -16.06 2.49 9.74
N TYR A 224 -16.80 1.48 9.26
CA TYR A 224 -17.74 0.72 10.09
C TYR A 224 -17.04 -0.05 11.19
N ARG A 225 -15.94 -0.74 10.89
CA ARG A 225 -15.09 -1.41 11.88
C ARG A 225 -14.68 -0.45 13.00
N ASP A 226 -14.19 0.73 12.64
CA ASP A 226 -13.73 1.72 13.60
C ASP A 226 -14.87 2.24 14.48
N THR A 227 -16.08 2.37 13.93
CA THR A 227 -17.30 2.75 14.66
C THR A 227 -17.75 1.65 15.61
N ILE A 228 -17.62 0.38 15.22
CA ILE A 228 -17.92 -0.79 16.05
C ILE A 228 -16.95 -0.84 17.25
N ALA A 229 -15.65 -0.64 17.03
CA ALA A 229 -14.64 -0.61 18.08
C ALA A 229 -14.85 0.53 19.10
N GLU A 230 -15.44 1.66 18.70
CA GLU A 230 -15.87 2.73 19.62
C GLU A 230 -17.15 2.34 20.38
N SER A 231 -18.11 1.74 19.68
CA SER A 231 -19.41 1.36 20.25
C SER A 231 -19.30 0.21 21.25
N GLN A 232 -18.37 -0.74 21.08
CA GLN A 232 -18.07 -1.75 22.10
C GLN A 232 -17.64 -1.15 23.45
N ARG A 233 -17.22 0.12 23.47
CA ARG A 233 -16.87 0.87 24.69
C ARG A 233 -18.05 1.66 25.28
N GLN A 234 -19.22 1.72 24.62
CA GLN A 234 -20.39 2.54 25.01
C GLN A 234 -21.74 1.78 24.84
N THR A 235 -22.87 2.34 25.28
CA THR A 235 -24.20 1.67 25.29
C THR A 235 -24.78 1.38 23.89
N PRO A 236 -25.51 0.25 23.69
CA PRO A 236 -25.88 -0.25 22.36
C PRO A 236 -27.22 0.29 21.87
N THR A 237 -27.23 1.27 20.95
CA THR A 237 -28.48 1.77 20.35
C THR A 237 -28.47 1.95 18.83
N THR A 238 -27.36 1.68 18.12
CA THR A 238 -27.19 1.96 16.68
C THR A 238 -26.92 0.73 15.78
N SER A 239 -27.09 -0.50 16.30
CA SER A 239 -26.63 -1.73 15.61
C SER A 239 -27.37 -2.09 14.31
N ALA A 240 -28.68 -1.82 14.20
CA ALA A 240 -29.49 -2.31 13.07
C ALA A 240 -29.21 -1.61 11.73
N THR A 241 -28.97 -0.29 11.73
CA THR A 241 -28.70 0.46 10.49
C THR A 241 -27.32 0.12 9.93
N HIS A 242 -26.28 0.09 10.78
CA HIS A 242 -24.93 -0.30 10.35
C HIS A 242 -24.89 -1.71 9.76
N MET A 243 -25.68 -2.64 10.32
CA MET A 243 -25.81 -3.99 9.79
C MET A 243 -26.32 -3.99 8.35
N GLN A 244 -27.39 -3.25 8.07
CA GLN A 244 -27.96 -3.17 6.73
C GLN A 244 -26.99 -2.51 5.75
N ASP A 245 -26.25 -1.49 6.19
CA ASP A 245 -25.28 -0.80 5.34
C ASP A 245 -24.10 -1.70 4.99
N ILE A 246 -23.48 -2.38 5.98
CA ILE A 246 -22.38 -3.32 5.75
C ILE A 246 -22.82 -4.46 4.82
N ALA A 247 -24.01 -5.03 5.06
CA ALA A 247 -24.57 -6.05 4.19
C ALA A 247 -24.78 -5.54 2.75
N SER A 248 -25.20 -4.28 2.59
CA SER A 248 -25.36 -3.65 1.28
C SER A 248 -24.01 -3.46 0.58
N VAL A 249 -22.97 -3.02 1.29
CA VAL A 249 -21.60 -2.93 0.76
C VAL A 249 -21.07 -4.30 0.34
N LEU A 250 -21.31 -5.35 1.14
CA LEU A 250 -20.93 -6.72 0.78
C LEU A 250 -21.66 -7.23 -0.47
N GLU A 251 -22.97 -6.97 -0.61
CA GLU A 251 -23.72 -7.30 -1.82
C GLU A 251 -23.19 -6.56 -3.05
N LEU A 252 -22.79 -5.30 -2.89
CA LEU A 252 -22.15 -4.51 -3.93
C LEU A 252 -20.80 -5.10 -4.36
N ILE A 253 -19.95 -5.48 -3.41
CA ILE A 253 -18.68 -6.19 -3.70
C ILE A 253 -18.96 -7.51 -4.44
N ARG A 254 -19.94 -8.31 -4.00
CA ARG A 254 -20.31 -9.58 -4.66
C ARG A 254 -20.70 -9.38 -6.13
N LYS A 255 -21.45 -8.30 -6.42
CA LYS A 255 -21.92 -7.95 -7.77
C LYS A 255 -20.85 -7.32 -8.66
N PHE A 256 -19.72 -6.88 -8.10
CA PHE A 256 -18.63 -6.31 -8.89
C PHE A 256 -18.10 -7.32 -9.92
N ASP A 257 -18.11 -6.94 -11.20
CA ASP A 257 -17.65 -7.77 -12.32
C ASP A 257 -16.22 -7.41 -12.70
N CYS A 258 -15.28 -8.28 -12.33
CA CYS A 258 -13.85 -8.10 -12.58
C CYS A 258 -13.49 -8.14 -14.06
N TYR A 259 -14.23 -8.89 -14.88
CA TYR A 259 -14.00 -8.95 -16.33
C TYR A 259 -14.45 -7.65 -16.98
N THR A 260 -15.67 -7.20 -16.65
CA THR A 260 -16.19 -5.92 -17.17
C THR A 260 -15.27 -4.77 -16.79
N TRP A 261 -14.84 -4.69 -15.53
CA TRP A 261 -13.82 -3.73 -15.10
C TRP A 261 -12.55 -3.83 -15.96
N ALA A 262 -11.92 -5.01 -16.01
CA ALA A 262 -10.64 -5.16 -16.70
C ALA A 262 -10.72 -4.84 -18.22
N SER A 263 -11.85 -5.14 -18.86
CA SER A 263 -12.10 -4.86 -20.29
C SER A 263 -12.43 -3.40 -20.59
N SER A 264 -12.90 -2.64 -19.59
CA SER A 264 -13.26 -1.23 -19.72
C SER A 264 -12.07 -0.28 -19.56
N LEU A 265 -10.94 -0.76 -19.05
CA LEU A 265 -9.76 0.05 -18.79
C LEU A 265 -9.18 0.64 -20.09
N PRO A 266 -8.83 1.94 -20.13
CA PRO A 266 -8.30 2.58 -21.32
C PRO A 266 -7.04 1.89 -21.84
N GLU A 267 -7.06 1.38 -23.08
CA GLU A 267 -5.88 0.81 -23.72
C GLU A 267 -4.83 1.92 -23.98
N SER A 268 -3.64 1.76 -23.42
CA SER A 268 -2.51 2.59 -23.80
C SER A 268 -1.91 2.05 -25.08
N HIS A 269 -1.75 2.88 -26.09
CA HIS A 269 -1.16 2.51 -27.38
C HIS A 269 0.31 2.03 -27.30
N LYS A 270 0.93 2.00 -26.11
CA LYS A 270 2.36 1.80 -25.91
C LYS A 270 2.74 0.63 -24.98
N SER A 271 1.81 -0.03 -24.28
CA SER A 271 2.15 -1.17 -23.42
C SER A 271 2.03 -2.52 -24.16
N SER A 272 3.06 -3.36 -24.03
CA SER A 272 3.06 -4.74 -24.50
C SER A 272 1.91 -5.53 -23.85
N SER A 273 1.18 -6.31 -24.66
CA SER A 273 -0.04 -7.07 -24.34
C SER A 273 -0.45 -7.13 -22.86
N ARG A 274 -1.34 -6.23 -22.44
CA ARG A 274 -2.04 -6.38 -21.17
C ARG A 274 -2.76 -7.72 -21.16
N ASN A 275 -2.46 -8.57 -20.18
CA ASN A 275 -3.16 -9.83 -20.04
C ASN A 275 -4.48 -9.57 -19.30
N LEU A 276 -5.55 -9.39 -20.08
CA LEU A 276 -6.91 -9.18 -19.55
C LEU A 276 -7.30 -10.23 -18.51
N GLY A 277 -6.91 -11.49 -18.73
CA GLY A 277 -7.15 -12.59 -17.80
C GLY A 277 -6.44 -12.38 -16.46
N ASN A 278 -5.18 -11.92 -16.47
CA ASN A 278 -4.45 -11.66 -15.23
C ASN A 278 -4.94 -10.39 -14.51
N LEU A 279 -5.36 -9.35 -15.23
CA LEU A 279 -6.02 -8.19 -14.60
C LEU A 279 -7.35 -8.57 -13.94
N CYS A 280 -8.16 -9.39 -14.60
CA CYS A 280 -9.38 -9.92 -14.01
C CYS A 280 -9.07 -10.72 -12.73
N ARG A 281 -8.01 -11.54 -12.73
CA ARG A 281 -7.53 -12.26 -11.53
C ARG A 281 -7.05 -11.32 -10.43
N LEU A 282 -6.31 -10.27 -10.77
CA LEU A 282 -5.87 -9.26 -9.81
C LEU A 282 -7.08 -8.61 -9.12
N ALA A 283 -8.06 -8.13 -9.88
CA ALA A 283 -9.29 -7.59 -9.33
C ALA A 283 -10.09 -8.61 -8.51
N GLN A 284 -10.16 -9.87 -8.97
CA GLN A 284 -10.81 -10.95 -8.22
C GLN A 284 -10.12 -11.20 -6.87
N SER A 285 -8.79 -11.09 -6.80
CA SER A 285 -8.06 -11.25 -5.53
C SER A 285 -8.45 -10.18 -4.51
N TYR A 286 -8.58 -8.91 -4.94
CA TYR A 286 -9.07 -7.82 -4.09
C TYR A 286 -10.54 -7.98 -3.71
N LYS A 287 -11.38 -8.42 -4.65
CA LYS A 287 -12.80 -8.69 -4.41
C LYS A 287 -12.97 -9.74 -3.31
N LEU A 288 -12.27 -10.87 -3.41
CA LEU A 288 -12.35 -11.95 -2.43
C LEU A 288 -11.78 -11.52 -1.08
N GLY A 289 -10.64 -10.83 -1.06
CA GLY A 289 -10.09 -10.28 0.19
C GLY A 289 -11.04 -9.27 0.86
N ALA A 290 -11.70 -8.41 0.08
CA ALA A 290 -12.68 -7.45 0.58
C ALA A 290 -13.94 -8.14 1.14
N LEU A 291 -14.40 -9.23 0.52
CA LEU A 291 -15.50 -10.05 1.04
C LEU A 291 -15.14 -10.72 2.36
N ILE A 292 -13.94 -11.30 2.45
CA ILE A 292 -13.44 -11.93 3.68
C ILE A 292 -13.35 -10.88 4.81
N TYR A 293 -12.68 -9.76 4.55
CA TYR A 293 -12.55 -8.67 5.52
C TYR A 293 -13.91 -8.10 5.93
N GLY A 294 -14.78 -7.77 4.98
CA GLY A 294 -16.09 -7.21 5.26
C GLY A 294 -17.01 -8.17 5.99
N GLN A 295 -16.94 -9.48 5.71
CA GLN A 295 -17.68 -10.47 6.46
C GLN A 295 -17.22 -10.53 7.91
N ARG A 296 -15.93 -10.35 8.20
CA ARG A 296 -15.42 -10.25 9.59
C ARG A 296 -15.94 -9.00 10.30
N VAL A 297 -16.02 -7.88 9.60
CA VAL A 297 -16.63 -6.66 10.14
C VAL A 297 -18.10 -6.89 10.47
N LEU A 298 -18.87 -7.53 9.57
CA LEU A 298 -20.27 -7.88 9.81
C LEU A 298 -20.45 -8.88 10.96
N ASP A 299 -19.63 -9.94 10.98
CA ASP A 299 -19.62 -10.98 12.02
C ASP A 299 -19.38 -10.37 13.41
N SER A 300 -18.50 -9.36 13.52
CA SER A 300 -18.22 -8.66 14.77
C SER A 300 -19.44 -7.89 15.31
N LEU A 301 -20.30 -7.38 14.43
CA LEU A 301 -21.53 -6.68 14.80
C LEU A 301 -22.65 -7.66 15.17
N LEU A 302 -22.72 -8.80 14.47
CA LEU A 302 -23.70 -9.85 14.69
C LEU A 302 -23.34 -10.79 15.86
N ILE A 303 -22.10 -10.74 16.34
CA ILE A 303 -21.55 -11.68 17.31
C ILE A 303 -21.70 -13.13 16.77
N THR A 304 -21.33 -13.30 15.50
CA THR A 304 -21.35 -14.58 14.79
C THR A 304 -19.99 -14.89 14.20
N VAL A 305 -19.79 -16.12 13.72
CA VAL A 305 -18.57 -16.52 13.02
C VAL A 305 -18.98 -17.26 11.76
N THR A 306 -18.97 -16.57 10.63
CA THR A 306 -19.32 -17.14 9.33
C THR A 306 -18.14 -17.95 8.79
N PRO A 307 -18.28 -19.23 8.40
CA PRO A 307 -17.20 -20.00 7.82
C PRO A 307 -16.56 -19.31 6.60
N GLN A 308 -15.22 -19.34 6.51
CA GLN A 308 -14.44 -18.68 5.45
C GLN A 308 -13.66 -19.67 4.58
N ASP A 309 -13.83 -20.98 4.80
CA ASP A 309 -13.00 -22.00 4.16
C ASP A 309 -13.12 -21.96 2.62
N GLU A 310 -14.33 -21.72 2.09
CA GLU A 310 -14.58 -21.54 0.65
C GLU A 310 -13.96 -20.27 0.07
N PRO A 311 -14.27 -19.04 0.56
CA PRO A 311 -13.70 -17.82 -0.01
C PRO A 311 -12.17 -17.75 0.15
N VAL A 312 -11.60 -18.29 1.23
CA VAL A 312 -10.14 -18.39 1.42
C VAL A 312 -9.53 -19.34 0.38
N SER A 313 -10.16 -20.49 0.12
CA SER A 313 -9.67 -21.43 -0.88
C SER A 313 -9.76 -20.85 -2.30
N GLU A 314 -10.83 -20.12 -2.60
CA GLU A 314 -10.96 -19.40 -3.88
C GLU A 314 -9.88 -18.32 -4.02
N LEU A 315 -9.63 -17.52 -2.97
CA LEU A 315 -8.61 -16.48 -2.98
C LEU A 315 -7.21 -17.07 -3.18
N ILE A 316 -6.88 -18.16 -2.49
CA ILE A 316 -5.62 -18.89 -2.68
C ILE A 316 -5.49 -19.39 -4.11
N GLY A 317 -6.56 -19.93 -4.70
CA GLY A 317 -6.55 -20.36 -6.11
C GLY A 317 -6.30 -19.21 -7.10
N VAL A 318 -6.84 -18.01 -6.81
CA VAL A 318 -6.57 -16.80 -7.61
C VAL A 318 -5.12 -16.33 -7.47
N ILE A 319 -4.57 -16.36 -6.25
CA ILE A 319 -3.16 -16.02 -5.97
C ILE A 319 -2.23 -17.00 -6.70
N ASP A 320 -2.53 -18.30 -6.67
CA ASP A 320 -1.74 -19.31 -7.37
C ASP A 320 -1.76 -19.09 -8.89
N ALA A 321 -2.91 -18.71 -9.44
CA ALA A 321 -3.02 -18.38 -10.87
C ALA A 321 -2.22 -17.12 -11.28
N LEU A 322 -1.78 -16.29 -10.33
CA LEU A 322 -0.91 -15.14 -10.54
C LEU A 322 0.57 -15.42 -10.24
N ARG A 323 0.91 -16.59 -9.68
CA ARG A 323 2.26 -16.99 -9.26
C ARG A 323 3.34 -16.72 -10.29
N ASP A 324 3.08 -17.07 -11.55
CA ASP A 324 4.08 -17.01 -12.62
C ASP A 324 4.18 -15.61 -13.26
N ASP A 325 3.31 -14.67 -12.86
CA ASP A 325 3.33 -13.28 -13.29
C ASP A 325 3.87 -12.38 -12.18
N GLY A 326 5.20 -12.33 -12.05
CA GLY A 326 5.88 -11.49 -11.04
C GLY A 326 5.52 -10.00 -11.11
N SER A 327 5.00 -9.52 -12.26
CA SER A 327 4.54 -8.14 -12.40
C SER A 327 3.25 -7.86 -11.62
N LEU A 328 2.43 -8.88 -11.41
CA LEU A 328 1.15 -8.79 -10.70
C LEU A 328 1.18 -9.48 -9.33
N LEU A 329 2.04 -10.48 -9.13
CA LEU A 329 2.24 -11.10 -7.81
C LEU A 329 2.68 -10.05 -6.77
N LYS A 330 3.55 -9.12 -7.17
CA LYS A 330 3.97 -7.98 -6.33
C LYS A 330 2.84 -7.02 -5.93
N CYS A 331 1.65 -7.16 -6.52
CA CYS A 331 0.48 -6.33 -6.21
C CYS A 331 -0.48 -7.00 -5.23
N VAL A 332 -0.28 -8.26 -4.86
CA VAL A 332 -1.24 -9.03 -4.05
C VAL A 332 -0.80 -9.30 -2.61
N LEU A 333 0.08 -8.48 -2.03
CA LEU A 333 0.49 -8.65 -0.62
C LEU A 333 -0.70 -8.52 0.34
N TRP A 334 -1.56 -7.53 0.12
CA TRP A 334 -2.76 -7.33 0.93
C TRP A 334 -3.71 -8.55 0.86
N PRO A 335 -4.12 -9.06 -0.33
CA PRO A 335 -4.88 -10.30 -0.44
C PRO A 335 -4.19 -11.53 0.18
N ILE A 336 -2.88 -11.71 -0.01
CA ILE A 336 -2.11 -12.81 0.61
C ILE A 336 -2.23 -12.76 2.13
N PHE A 337 -2.08 -11.57 2.72
CA PHE A 337 -2.14 -11.42 4.17
C PHE A 337 -3.55 -11.68 4.71
N VAL A 338 -4.60 -11.17 4.06
CA VAL A 338 -6.01 -11.49 4.40
C VAL A 338 -6.26 -13.00 4.36
N ALA A 339 -5.81 -13.70 3.30
CA ALA A 339 -5.91 -15.15 3.22
C ALA A 339 -5.17 -15.85 4.37
N GLY A 340 -3.99 -15.34 4.74
CA GLY A 340 -3.19 -15.88 5.83
C GLY A 340 -3.86 -15.77 7.20
N LEU A 341 -4.59 -14.68 7.46
CA LEU A 341 -5.30 -14.50 8.73
C LEU A 341 -6.52 -15.41 8.90
N GLU A 342 -7.08 -15.92 7.80
CA GLU A 342 -8.27 -16.78 7.81
C GLU A 342 -7.99 -18.24 7.42
N CYS A 343 -6.78 -18.56 6.93
CA CYS A 343 -6.41 -19.93 6.60
C CYS A 343 -6.30 -20.82 7.85
N ARG A 344 -6.71 -22.08 7.71
CA ARG A 344 -6.77 -23.04 8.83
C ARG A 344 -5.91 -24.27 8.64
N SER A 345 -5.60 -24.62 7.39
CA SER A 345 -4.88 -25.86 7.08
C SER A 345 -3.39 -25.59 6.87
N GLN A 346 -2.55 -26.53 7.31
CA GLN A 346 -1.10 -26.43 7.10
C GLN A 346 -0.70 -26.25 5.62
N PRO A 347 -1.32 -26.97 4.65
CA PRO A 347 -0.98 -26.77 3.23
C PRO A 347 -1.25 -25.34 2.72
N GLN A 348 -2.31 -24.68 3.21
CA GLN A 348 -2.58 -23.28 2.87
C GLN A 348 -1.54 -22.34 3.49
N ARG A 349 -1.15 -22.58 4.75
CA ARG A 349 -0.08 -21.82 5.42
C ARG A 349 1.23 -21.92 4.66
N ASP A 350 1.64 -23.14 4.29
CA ASP A 350 2.87 -23.40 3.53
C ASP A 350 2.85 -22.69 2.17
N PHE A 351 1.72 -22.78 1.45
CA PHE A 351 1.53 -22.09 0.18
C PHE A 351 1.68 -20.57 0.29
N LEU A 352 1.08 -19.97 1.32
CA LEU A 352 1.12 -18.51 1.52
C LEU A 352 2.54 -18.04 1.89
N ILE A 353 3.27 -18.81 2.70
CA ILE A 353 4.68 -18.50 3.00
C ILE A 353 5.53 -18.59 1.72
N SER A 354 5.38 -19.63 0.90
CA SER A 354 6.08 -19.71 -0.39
C SER A 354 5.68 -18.57 -1.36
N SER A 355 4.45 -18.07 -1.26
CA SER A 355 4.01 -16.91 -2.05
C SER A 355 4.69 -15.62 -1.59
N LEU A 356 4.87 -15.43 -0.28
CA LEU A 356 5.63 -14.32 0.30
C LEU A 356 7.13 -14.41 -0.03
N GLU A 357 7.70 -15.62 -0.09
CA GLU A 357 9.07 -15.84 -0.56
C GLU A 357 9.27 -15.39 -2.01
N ASN A 358 8.37 -15.79 -2.92
CA ASN A 358 8.39 -15.36 -4.31
C ASN A 358 8.23 -13.83 -4.41
N PHE A 359 7.31 -13.26 -3.63
CA PHE A 359 7.13 -11.81 -3.57
C PHE A 359 8.42 -11.10 -3.13
N TRP A 360 9.13 -11.62 -2.12
CA TRP A 360 10.42 -11.06 -1.70
C TRP A 360 11.48 -11.13 -2.80
N ILE A 361 11.56 -12.24 -3.53
CA ILE A 361 12.50 -12.42 -4.65
C ILE A 361 12.25 -11.35 -5.73
N ASP A 362 10.99 -11.06 -6.03
CA ASP A 362 10.61 -10.09 -7.07
C ASP A 362 10.77 -8.63 -6.63
N THR A 363 10.61 -8.33 -5.34
CA THR A 363 10.48 -6.95 -4.85
C THR A 363 11.61 -6.46 -3.96
N ASN A 364 12.30 -7.36 -3.27
CA ASN A 364 13.23 -7.05 -2.17
C ASN A 364 12.64 -6.11 -1.10
N CYS A 365 11.32 -6.11 -0.90
CA CYS A 365 10.64 -5.30 0.12
C CYS A 365 10.59 -6.04 1.47
N LEU A 366 11.20 -5.45 2.52
CA LEU A 366 11.34 -6.15 3.79
C LEU A 366 10.01 -6.31 4.56
N ASN A 367 9.01 -5.48 4.25
CA ASN A 367 7.66 -5.63 4.80
C ASN A 367 7.04 -7.01 4.51
N VAL A 368 7.42 -7.67 3.41
CA VAL A 368 6.94 -9.01 3.03
C VAL A 368 7.49 -10.09 3.96
N VAL A 369 8.78 -9.98 4.32
CA VAL A 369 9.40 -10.87 5.30
C VAL A 369 8.74 -10.69 6.67
N ASN A 370 8.41 -9.44 7.03
CA ASN A 370 7.71 -9.16 8.27
C ASN A 370 6.24 -9.62 8.23
N ALA A 371 5.57 -9.58 7.07
CA ALA A 371 4.25 -10.16 6.88
C ALA A 371 4.27 -11.67 7.17
N ALA A 372 5.26 -12.39 6.64
CA ALA A 372 5.43 -13.83 6.92
C ALA A 372 5.62 -14.11 8.42
N LYS A 373 6.48 -13.33 9.09
CA LYS A 373 6.69 -13.43 10.54
C LYS A 373 5.43 -13.12 11.34
N ALA A 374 4.69 -12.09 10.94
CA ALA A 374 3.42 -11.72 11.59
C ALA A 374 2.38 -12.84 11.46
N LEU A 375 2.24 -13.44 10.27
CA LEU A 375 1.36 -14.61 10.07
C LEU A 375 1.80 -15.81 10.91
N GLN A 376 3.09 -16.13 10.93
CA GLN A 376 3.61 -17.25 11.74
C GLN A 376 3.36 -17.04 13.23
N SER A 377 3.62 -15.83 13.75
CA SER A 377 3.33 -15.47 15.15
C SER A 377 1.83 -15.55 15.44
N TYR A 378 0.99 -15.07 14.52
CA TYR A 378 -0.46 -15.14 14.63
C TYR A 378 -0.94 -16.59 14.69
N TRP A 379 -0.51 -17.46 13.77
CA TRP A 379 -0.85 -18.89 13.76
C TRP A 379 -0.41 -19.61 15.03
N GLN A 380 0.79 -19.31 15.54
CA GLN A 380 1.26 -19.89 16.81
C GLN A 380 0.42 -19.47 18.01
N LYS A 381 -0.19 -18.27 17.99
CA LYS A 381 -1.10 -17.80 19.03
C LYS A 381 -2.46 -18.48 18.90
N THR A 382 -3.03 -18.53 17.70
CA THR A 382 -4.35 -19.12 17.45
C THR A 382 -4.37 -20.62 17.67
N ASP A 383 -3.30 -21.33 17.34
CA ASP A 383 -3.17 -22.78 17.59
C ASP A 383 -3.05 -23.12 19.09
N LYS A 384 -2.71 -22.13 19.95
CA LYS A 384 -2.66 -22.31 21.42
C LYS A 384 -3.96 -21.89 22.10
N GLU A 385 -4.65 -20.88 21.57
CA GLU A 385 -5.89 -20.31 22.10
C GLU A 385 -7.10 -21.01 21.48
N ASP A 386 -7.29 -22.30 21.80
CA ASP A 386 -8.24 -23.25 21.19
C ASP A 386 -9.75 -22.86 21.25
N THR A 387 -10.12 -21.68 21.74
CA THR A 387 -11.50 -21.39 22.21
C THR A 387 -12.11 -20.01 21.93
N SER A 388 -11.37 -19.01 21.44
CA SER A 388 -11.98 -17.70 21.10
C SER A 388 -11.90 -17.41 19.59
N PRO A 389 -13.03 -17.07 18.93
CA PRO A 389 -12.99 -16.66 17.54
C PRO A 389 -12.13 -15.40 17.39
N THR A 390 -11.15 -15.48 16.49
CA THR A 390 -10.15 -14.43 16.30
C THR A 390 -10.78 -13.17 15.76
N GLN A 391 -10.64 -12.06 16.48
CA GLN A 391 -11.07 -10.73 16.05
C GLN A 391 -9.88 -9.94 15.46
N TRP A 392 -9.14 -10.56 14.53
CA TRP A 392 -7.93 -9.96 13.98
C TRP A 392 -8.18 -8.57 13.38
N ILE A 393 -9.38 -8.28 12.88
CA ILE A 393 -9.74 -6.95 12.37
C ILE A 393 -9.53 -5.83 13.41
N PHE A 394 -9.58 -6.13 14.72
CA PHE A 394 -9.28 -5.20 15.81
C PHE A 394 -7.88 -5.42 16.38
N ASP A 395 -7.46 -6.68 16.52
CA ASP A 395 -6.30 -7.05 17.34
C ASP A 395 -4.99 -7.18 16.54
N ILE A 396 -5.05 -7.19 15.19
CA ILE A 396 -3.84 -7.42 14.37
C ILE A 396 -2.79 -6.32 14.57
N GLY A 397 -3.22 -5.08 14.78
CA GLY A 397 -2.32 -3.97 15.09
C GLY A 397 -1.72 -4.02 16.50
N ASP A 398 -2.20 -4.92 17.36
CA ASP A 398 -1.62 -5.17 18.69
C ASP A 398 -0.55 -6.28 18.66
N LEU A 399 -0.35 -6.95 17.51
CA LEU A 399 0.73 -7.93 17.30
C LEU A 399 2.06 -7.22 16.99
N ASP A 400 2.54 -6.48 17.99
CA ASP A 400 3.81 -5.75 18.09
C ASP A 400 3.91 -4.40 17.36
N HIS A 401 3.35 -4.25 16.16
CA HIS A 401 3.51 -3.04 15.35
C HIS A 401 2.28 -2.69 14.50
N ASP A 402 2.14 -1.42 14.13
CA ASP A 402 1.17 -0.96 13.15
C ASP A 402 1.73 -1.18 11.72
N TRP A 403 1.27 -2.24 11.05
CA TRP A 403 1.88 -2.75 9.81
C TRP A 403 1.29 -2.15 8.52
N LEU A 404 2.12 -2.05 7.48
CA LEU A 404 1.75 -1.74 6.09
C LEU A 404 2.09 -2.92 5.17
N PHE A 405 1.14 -3.83 5.01
CA PHE A 405 1.25 -5.02 4.15
C PHE A 405 0.50 -4.82 2.84
N ILE A 406 1.09 -3.99 1.97
CA ILE A 406 0.62 -3.69 0.63
C ILE A 406 1.72 -3.84 -0.42
#